data_AF-A0A9N9J1G8-F1
#
_entry.id   AF-A0A9N9J1G8-F1
#
_cell.length_a   1.000
_cell.length_b   1.000
_cell.length_c   1.000
_cell.angle_alpha   90.00
_cell.angle_beta   90.00
_cell.angle_gamma   90.00
#
_symmetry.space_group_name_H-M   'P 1'
#
loop_
_entity.id
_entity.type
_entity.pdbx_description
1 polymer ?
#
loop_
_entity_poly.entity_id
_entity_poly.type
_entity_poly.pdbx_seq_one_letter_code
_entity_poly.pdbx_strand_id
1 'polypeptide(L)'
;MSVSYAFFSFDILLSMIWKNKLQDAPYGFCVFQGLVLQYMCYVSVACALCFSIHIYHLLVLRKKTTTQKIYYGFIIIYPTVMTCIIMALSLHFKAIKPRRMNCDIVSPSWIRLLANSGSNLLLSIPGVYFSGRSAYAVCKHLEYFRDSTELSSGSRGQMASNNSNSAQIKSPSSIRCLDPSYQQNDCGVENFLDSYQQSGPNLSPSHQRTNSDLILNLEPSHRRTNKLSQLSTFPGNRSTSTFTKNTRNYDMTKAAAIRMVLFASLFALVNLLASVGAVIGIINGHPIPTGVTVTDWVGGFQGILIIIVFGLPNNWKRFLRKSLVK
;
A
#
# COMPACT_ATOMS: atom_id res chain seq x y z
N MET A 1 -4.70 -4.66 -7.15
CA MET A 1 -3.94 -3.65 -7.91
C MET A 1 -3.07 -4.27 -9.00
N SER A 2 -2.02 -5.03 -8.70
CA SER A 2 -1.11 -5.55 -9.74
C SER A 2 -1.81 -6.36 -10.83
N VAL A 3 -2.79 -7.18 -10.46
CA VAL A 3 -3.64 -7.92 -11.40
C VAL A 3 -4.40 -6.97 -12.33
N SER A 4 -5.03 -5.92 -11.80
CA SER A 4 -5.74 -4.91 -12.60
C SER A 4 -4.83 -4.21 -13.60
N TYR A 5 -3.57 -3.94 -13.23
CA TYR A 5 -2.57 -3.39 -14.13
C TYR A 5 -2.13 -4.38 -15.21
N ALA A 6 -1.98 -5.66 -14.87
CA ALA A 6 -1.68 -6.69 -15.86
C ALA A 6 -2.79 -6.79 -16.92
N PHE A 7 -4.05 -6.73 -16.49
CA PHE A 7 -5.19 -6.66 -17.41
C PHE A 7 -5.22 -5.36 -18.23
N PHE A 8 -4.90 -4.21 -17.63
CA PHE A 8 -4.75 -2.95 -18.35
C PHE A 8 -3.67 -3.03 -19.43
N SER A 9 -2.51 -3.61 -19.12
CA SER A 9 -1.44 -3.84 -20.09
C SER A 9 -1.88 -4.81 -21.19
N PHE A 10 -2.60 -5.88 -20.84
CA PHE A 10 -3.16 -6.81 -21.81
C PHE A 10 -4.17 -6.13 -22.75
N ASP A 11 -5.00 -5.23 -22.24
CA ASP A 11 -5.94 -4.43 -23.05
C ASP A 11 -5.20 -3.56 -24.09
N ILE A 12 -4.12 -2.91 -23.69
CA ILE A 12 -3.26 -2.14 -24.62
C ILE A 12 -2.61 -3.07 -25.65
N LEU A 13 -2.16 -4.26 -25.25
CA LEU A 13 -1.58 -5.23 -26.17
C LEU A 13 -2.61 -5.78 -27.15
N LEU A 14 -3.88 -5.94 -26.75
CA LEU A 14 -4.98 -6.32 -27.65
C LEU A 14 -5.17 -5.28 -28.76
N SER A 15 -4.96 -3.98 -28.50
CA SER A 15 -5.00 -2.94 -29.54
C SER A 15 -3.96 -3.16 -30.65
N MET A 16 -2.83 -3.80 -30.35
CA MET A 16 -1.76 -4.01 -31.33
C MET A 16 -2.16 -4.97 -32.46
N ILE A 17 -3.15 -5.85 -32.22
CA ILE A 17 -3.66 -6.81 -33.22
C ILE A 17 -4.14 -6.09 -34.49
N TRP A 18 -4.69 -4.87 -34.34
CA TRP A 18 -5.23 -4.07 -35.43
C TRP A 18 -4.21 -3.12 -36.08
N LYS A 19 -2.90 -3.36 -35.91
CA LYS A 19 -1.82 -2.52 -36.45
C LYS A 19 -1.99 -1.02 -36.15
N ASN A 20 -2.52 -0.68 -34.97
CA ASN A 20 -2.86 0.70 -34.57
C ASN A 20 -3.90 1.41 -35.47
N LYS A 21 -4.65 0.68 -36.31
CA LYS A 21 -5.80 1.20 -37.06
C LYS A 21 -7.11 0.80 -36.39
N LEU A 22 -7.32 1.28 -35.16
CA LEU A 22 -8.56 1.00 -34.40
C LEU A 22 -9.85 1.51 -35.08
N GLN A 23 -9.73 2.36 -36.10
CA GLN A 23 -10.87 2.81 -36.91
C GLN A 23 -11.51 1.66 -37.71
N ASP A 24 -10.72 0.63 -38.07
CA ASP A 24 -11.18 -0.52 -38.83
C ASP A 24 -11.72 -1.65 -37.92
N ALA A 25 -11.58 -1.50 -36.60
CA ALA A 25 -11.99 -2.53 -35.64
C ALA A 25 -13.53 -2.59 -35.54
N PRO A 26 -14.11 -3.80 -35.37
CA PRO A 26 -15.55 -3.94 -35.22
C PRO A 26 -16.04 -3.23 -33.96
N TYR A 27 -17.20 -2.59 -34.06
CA TYR A 27 -17.77 -1.79 -32.96
C TYR A 27 -17.85 -2.57 -31.63
N GLY A 28 -18.21 -3.86 -31.69
CA GLY A 28 -18.29 -4.72 -30.51
C GLY A 28 -16.95 -4.90 -29.79
N PHE A 29 -15.83 -4.99 -30.53
CA PHE A 29 -14.49 -5.05 -29.93
C PHE A 29 -14.17 -3.74 -29.21
N CYS A 30 -14.51 -2.61 -29.83
CA CYS A 30 -14.28 -1.29 -29.26
C CYS A 30 -15.06 -1.07 -27.97
N VAL A 31 -16.33 -1.51 -27.94
CA VAL A 31 -17.18 -1.47 -26.74
C VAL A 31 -16.58 -2.35 -25.64
N PHE A 32 -16.23 -3.60 -25.95
CA PHE A 32 -15.64 -4.52 -24.99
C PHE A 32 -14.36 -3.95 -24.38
N GLN A 33 -13.44 -3.47 -25.21
CA GLN A 33 -12.17 -2.89 -24.79
C GLN A 33 -12.38 -1.69 -23.85
N GLY A 34 -13.24 -0.74 -24.24
CA GLY A 34 -13.53 0.43 -23.40
C GLY A 34 -14.15 0.06 -22.05
N LEU A 35 -15.03 -0.96 -22.01
CA LEU A 35 -15.65 -1.43 -20.77
C LEU A 35 -14.65 -2.15 -19.86
N VAL A 36 -13.76 -2.97 -20.41
CA VAL A 36 -12.70 -3.65 -19.65
C VAL A 36 -11.76 -2.62 -19.03
N LEU A 37 -11.32 -1.64 -19.82
CA LEU A 37 -10.47 -0.54 -19.35
C LEU A 37 -11.12 0.20 -18.17
N GLN A 38 -12.40 0.53 -18.30
CA GLN A 38 -13.16 1.24 -17.29
C GLN A 38 -13.35 0.42 -16.02
N TYR A 39 -13.67 -0.88 -16.16
CA TYR A 39 -13.79 -1.80 -15.03
C TYR A 39 -12.48 -1.91 -14.24
N MET A 40 -11.34 -2.06 -14.93
CA MET A 40 -10.03 -2.15 -14.28
C MET A 40 -9.66 -0.86 -13.54
N CYS A 41 -10.07 0.30 -14.05
CA CYS A 41 -9.92 1.58 -13.38
C CYS A 41 -10.69 1.59 -12.05
N TYR A 42 -11.97 1.18 -12.06
CA TYR A 42 -12.79 1.11 -10.84
C TYR A 42 -12.27 0.11 -9.81
N VAL A 43 -11.82 -1.08 -10.25
CA VAL A 43 -11.19 -2.06 -9.36
C VAL A 43 -9.94 -1.45 -8.72
N SER A 44 -9.13 -0.71 -9.48
CA SER A 44 -7.90 -0.10 -8.98
C SER A 44 -8.19 0.96 -7.92
N VAL A 45 -9.17 1.85 -8.16
CA VAL A 45 -9.55 2.88 -7.19
C VAL A 45 -10.22 2.28 -5.96
N ALA A 46 -11.09 1.29 -6.12
CA ALA A 46 -11.69 0.58 -4.98
C ALA A 46 -10.62 -0.11 -4.11
N CYS A 47 -9.64 -0.78 -4.74
CA CYS A 47 -8.49 -1.35 -4.04
C CYS A 47 -7.70 -0.27 -3.29
N ALA A 48 -7.48 0.90 -3.90
CA ALA A 48 -6.73 1.99 -3.30
C ALA A 48 -7.41 2.49 -2.03
N LEU A 49 -8.73 2.69 -2.09
CA LEU A 49 -9.53 3.13 -0.97
C LEU A 49 -9.53 2.10 0.17
N CYS A 50 -9.78 0.81 -0.14
CA CYS A 50 -9.74 -0.25 0.86
C CYS A 50 -8.36 -0.35 1.53
N PHE A 51 -7.29 -0.20 0.75
CA PHE A 51 -5.94 -0.19 1.27
C PHE A 51 -5.70 1.01 2.21
N SER A 52 -6.09 2.22 1.83
CA SER A 52 -5.99 3.42 2.69
C SER A 52 -6.76 3.25 4.00
N ILE A 53 -7.97 2.68 3.95
CA ILE A 53 -8.78 2.41 5.15
C ILE A 53 -8.10 1.36 6.03
N HIS A 54 -7.58 0.28 5.43
CA HIS A 54 -6.90 -0.76 6.18
C HIS A 54 -5.67 -0.23 6.91
N ILE A 55 -4.83 0.54 6.21
CA ILE A 55 -3.65 1.19 6.80
C ILE A 55 -4.04 2.16 7.91
N TYR A 56 -5.12 2.93 7.73
CA TYR A 56 -5.63 3.82 8.76
C TYR A 56 -6.06 3.06 10.03
N HIS A 57 -6.84 1.99 9.90
CA HIS A 57 -7.26 1.18 11.04
C HIS A 57 -6.07 0.57 11.79
N LEU A 58 -5.05 0.17 11.03
CA LEU A 58 -3.87 -0.50 11.54
C LEU A 58 -2.94 0.47 12.28
N LEU A 59 -2.65 1.64 11.69
CA LEU A 59 -1.70 2.60 12.25
C LEU A 59 -2.34 3.53 13.28
N VAL A 60 -3.58 3.97 13.05
CA VAL A 60 -4.23 5.00 13.88
C VAL A 60 -5.08 4.36 14.98
N LEU A 61 -5.91 3.39 14.63
CA LEU A 61 -6.84 2.78 15.59
C LEU A 61 -6.26 1.57 16.34
N ARG A 62 -5.12 1.02 15.88
CA ARG A 62 -4.47 -0.19 16.42
C ARG A 62 -5.43 -1.37 16.61
N LYS A 63 -6.54 -1.41 15.87
CA LYS A 63 -7.59 -2.43 16.04
C LYS A 63 -7.34 -3.58 15.07
N LYS A 64 -7.32 -4.81 15.57
CA LYS A 64 -7.27 -6.02 14.72
C LYS A 64 -8.53 -6.04 13.85
N THR A 65 -8.33 -5.94 12.52
CA THR A 65 -9.43 -5.78 11.57
C THR A 65 -10.04 -7.15 11.23
N THR A 66 -11.22 -7.44 11.78
CA THR A 66 -12.02 -8.64 11.41
C THR A 66 -12.84 -8.43 10.12
N THR A 67 -12.73 -7.26 9.48
CA THR A 67 -13.62 -6.79 8.40
C THR A 67 -13.12 -7.11 6.98
N GLN A 68 -12.25 -8.10 6.80
CA GLN A 68 -11.68 -8.45 5.49
C GLN A 68 -12.76 -8.76 4.44
N LYS A 69 -13.80 -9.51 4.81
CA LYS A 69 -14.90 -9.90 3.91
C LYS A 69 -15.62 -8.68 3.29
N ILE A 70 -15.78 -7.61 4.07
CA ILE A 70 -16.47 -6.39 3.63
C ILE A 70 -15.65 -5.68 2.55
N TYR A 71 -14.32 -5.61 2.70
CA TYR A 71 -13.45 -5.00 1.70
C TYR A 71 -13.47 -5.77 0.37
N TYR A 72 -13.40 -7.11 0.41
CA TYR A 72 -13.50 -7.92 -0.81
C TYR A 72 -14.87 -7.75 -1.50
N GLY A 73 -15.96 -7.72 -0.71
CA GLY A 73 -17.29 -7.43 -1.23
C GLY A 73 -17.34 -6.07 -1.94
N PHE A 74 -16.81 -5.01 -1.32
CA PHE A 74 -16.74 -3.67 -1.93
C PHE A 74 -15.94 -3.66 -3.23
N ILE A 75 -14.77 -4.30 -3.26
CA ILE A 75 -13.89 -4.36 -4.44
C ILE A 75 -14.57 -5.03 -5.64
N ILE A 76 -15.49 -5.98 -5.42
CA ILE A 76 -16.21 -6.66 -6.51
C ILE A 76 -17.50 -5.93 -6.88
N ILE A 77 -18.30 -5.55 -5.88
CA ILE A 77 -19.64 -4.98 -6.09
C ILE A 77 -19.53 -3.59 -6.72
N TYR A 78 -18.66 -2.71 -6.20
CA TYR A 78 -18.58 -1.33 -6.67
C TYR A 78 -18.20 -1.22 -8.16
N PRO A 79 -17.12 -1.85 -8.66
CA PRO A 79 -16.77 -1.80 -10.08
C PRO A 79 -17.85 -2.39 -10.97
N THR A 80 -18.49 -3.48 -10.53
CA THR A 80 -19.55 -4.15 -11.30
C THR A 80 -20.75 -3.22 -11.48
N VAL A 81 -21.25 -2.61 -10.40
CA VAL A 81 -22.39 -1.69 -10.46
C VAL A 81 -22.06 -0.47 -11.31
N MET A 82 -20.90 0.16 -11.10
CA MET A 82 -20.51 1.35 -11.85
C MET A 82 -20.29 1.05 -13.33
N THR A 83 -19.65 -0.07 -13.68
CA THR A 83 -19.49 -0.50 -15.07
C THR A 83 -20.84 -0.80 -15.73
N CYS A 84 -21.80 -1.42 -15.04
CA CYS A 84 -23.15 -1.63 -15.58
C CYS A 84 -23.85 -0.31 -15.91
N ILE A 85 -23.77 0.68 -15.01
CA ILE A 85 -24.35 2.02 -15.24
C ILE A 85 -23.70 2.69 -16.45
N ILE A 86 -22.36 2.71 -16.50
CA ILE A 86 -21.61 3.30 -17.62
C ILE A 86 -21.87 2.56 -18.92
N MET A 87 -21.99 1.23 -18.91
CA MET A 87 -22.32 0.42 -20.07
C MET A 87 -23.69 0.80 -20.64
N ALA A 88 -24.72 0.88 -19.80
CA ALA A 88 -26.07 1.26 -20.23
C ALA A 88 -26.09 2.67 -20.87
N LEU A 89 -25.44 3.65 -20.22
CA LEU A 89 -25.32 5.01 -20.75
C LEU A 89 -24.53 5.03 -22.07
N SER A 90 -23.41 4.29 -22.13
CA SER A 90 -22.53 4.29 -23.31
C SER A 90 -23.19 3.68 -24.54
N LEU A 91 -23.98 2.61 -24.35
CA LEU A 91 -24.74 2.00 -25.43
C LEU A 91 -25.88 2.91 -25.91
N HIS A 92 -26.61 3.53 -24.97
CA HIS A 92 -27.71 4.43 -25.29
C HIS A 92 -27.24 5.64 -26.12
N PHE A 93 -26.12 6.26 -25.75
CA PHE A 93 -25.60 7.46 -26.41
C PHE A 93 -24.55 7.17 -27.52
N LYS A 94 -24.28 5.90 -27.83
CA LYS A 94 -23.20 5.47 -28.73
C LYS A 94 -21.87 6.18 -28.41
N ALA A 95 -21.53 6.19 -27.13
CA ALA A 95 -20.51 7.11 -26.61
C ALA A 95 -19.07 6.64 -26.83
N ILE A 96 -18.89 5.34 -27.06
CA ILE A 96 -17.59 4.70 -27.25
C ILE A 96 -17.15 4.89 -28.69
N LYS A 97 -15.97 5.48 -28.86
CA LYS A 97 -15.35 5.72 -30.18
C LYS A 97 -13.88 5.29 -30.15
N PRO A 98 -13.33 4.81 -31.28
CA PRO A 98 -11.93 4.48 -31.37
C PRO A 98 -11.06 5.72 -31.23
N ARG A 99 -10.07 5.64 -30.34
CA ARG A 99 -8.97 6.60 -30.20
C ARG A 99 -7.69 5.97 -30.78
N ARG A 100 -6.60 6.76 -30.85
CA ARG A 100 -5.35 6.32 -31.49
C ARG A 100 -4.77 5.01 -30.93
N MET A 101 -4.94 4.72 -29.64
CA MET A 101 -4.31 3.57 -28.98
C MET A 101 -5.29 2.63 -28.26
N ASN A 102 -6.51 3.08 -28.02
CA ASN A 102 -7.55 2.36 -27.28
C ASN A 102 -8.94 2.84 -27.70
N CYS A 103 -9.95 2.08 -27.32
CA CYS A 103 -11.33 2.52 -27.39
C CYS A 103 -11.75 3.13 -26.05
N ASP A 104 -12.34 4.33 -26.10
CA ASP A 104 -12.71 5.10 -24.91
C ASP A 104 -14.04 5.83 -25.12
N ILE A 105 -14.64 6.27 -24.02
CA ILE A 105 -15.87 7.06 -24.00
C ILE A 105 -15.52 8.51 -24.35
N VAL A 106 -15.93 8.96 -25.54
CA VAL A 106 -15.56 10.28 -26.07
C VAL A 106 -16.70 11.28 -25.99
N SER A 107 -17.91 10.89 -26.39
CA SER A 107 -19.04 11.83 -26.56
C SER A 107 -20.35 11.23 -26.07
N PRO A 108 -21.18 11.94 -25.31
CA PRO A 108 -21.00 13.31 -24.80
C PRO A 108 -20.01 13.41 -23.63
N SER A 109 -19.39 14.60 -23.47
CA SER A 109 -18.32 14.86 -22.50
C SER A 109 -18.71 14.59 -21.04
N TRP A 110 -19.99 14.73 -20.70
CA TRP A 110 -20.48 14.46 -19.34
C TRP A 110 -20.45 12.96 -18.99
N ILE A 111 -20.66 12.05 -19.96
CA ILE A 111 -20.52 10.60 -19.71
C ILE A 111 -19.06 10.27 -19.47
N ARG A 112 -18.15 10.89 -20.22
CA ARG A 112 -16.71 10.76 -19.99
C ARG A 112 -16.33 11.27 -18.61
N LEU A 113 -16.90 12.41 -18.18
CA LEU A 113 -16.68 12.93 -16.83
C LEU A 113 -17.13 11.90 -15.80
N LEU A 114 -18.35 11.37 -15.92
CA LEU A 114 -18.89 10.39 -14.98
C LEU A 114 -18.05 9.10 -14.95
N ALA A 115 -17.69 8.58 -16.12
CA ALA A 115 -16.95 7.34 -16.29
C ALA A 115 -15.51 7.47 -15.75
N ASN A 116 -14.77 8.48 -16.19
CA ASN A 116 -13.33 8.53 -15.99
C ASN A 116 -12.91 9.39 -14.78
N SER A 117 -13.55 10.53 -14.57
CA SER A 117 -13.07 11.51 -13.58
C SER A 117 -13.94 11.60 -12.33
N GLY A 118 -15.26 11.61 -12.47
CA GLY A 118 -16.21 11.87 -11.39
C GLY A 118 -16.28 10.74 -10.38
N SER A 119 -16.45 9.50 -10.87
CA SER A 119 -16.44 8.31 -10.02
C SER A 119 -15.10 8.09 -9.32
N ASN A 120 -13.98 8.28 -10.02
CA ASN A 120 -12.65 8.20 -9.45
C ASN A 120 -12.39 9.30 -8.41
N LEU A 121 -12.84 10.53 -8.67
CA LEU A 121 -12.72 11.65 -7.73
C LEU A 121 -13.53 11.38 -6.45
N LEU A 122 -14.75 10.86 -6.59
CA LEU A 122 -15.65 10.57 -5.46
C LEU A 122 -15.01 9.62 -4.45
N LEU A 123 -14.33 8.56 -4.93
CA LEU A 123 -13.61 7.63 -4.06
C LEU A 123 -12.22 8.12 -3.66
N SER A 124 -11.60 8.99 -4.45
CA SER A 124 -10.28 9.54 -4.13
C SER A 124 -10.35 10.46 -2.90
N ILE A 125 -11.40 11.26 -2.73
CA ILE A 125 -11.55 12.18 -1.58
C ILE A 125 -11.41 11.45 -0.23
N PRO A 126 -12.21 10.41 0.10
CA PRO A 126 -12.03 9.66 1.34
C PRO A 126 -10.68 8.93 1.38
N GLY A 127 -10.18 8.47 0.23
CA GLY A 127 -8.86 7.85 0.13
C GLY A 127 -7.71 8.79 0.56
N VAL A 128 -7.72 10.04 0.08
CA VAL A 128 -6.77 11.09 0.50
C VAL A 128 -6.87 11.33 1.99
N TYR A 129 -8.10 11.47 2.51
CA TYR A 129 -8.32 11.76 3.92
C TYR A 129 -7.71 10.70 4.84
N PHE A 130 -8.03 9.43 4.61
CA PHE A 130 -7.49 8.32 5.42
C PHE A 130 -5.98 8.16 5.24
N SER A 131 -5.49 8.32 4.01
CA SER A 131 -4.05 8.27 3.72
C SER A 131 -3.30 9.38 4.45
N GLY A 132 -3.77 10.62 4.37
CA GLY A 132 -3.16 11.77 5.03
C GLY A 132 -3.18 11.67 6.56
N ARG A 133 -4.27 11.19 7.15
CA ARG A 133 -4.33 10.95 8.61
C ARG A 133 -3.36 9.85 9.05
N SER A 134 -3.22 8.80 8.26
CA SER A 134 -2.23 7.74 8.50
C SER A 134 -0.80 8.27 8.39
N ALA A 135 -0.53 9.09 7.37
CA ALA A 135 0.76 9.77 7.17
C ALA A 135 1.14 10.60 8.39
N TYR A 136 0.20 11.45 8.83
CA TYR A 136 0.40 12.33 9.96
C TYR A 136 0.70 11.56 11.24
N ALA A 137 -0.04 10.48 11.51
CA ALA A 137 0.19 9.63 12.68
C ALA A 137 1.58 8.98 12.66
N VAL A 138 2.04 8.50 11.49
CA VAL A 138 3.39 7.96 11.33
C VAL A 138 4.42 9.05 11.57
N CYS A 139 4.33 10.20 10.90
CA CYS A 139 5.28 11.30 11.05
C CYS A 139 5.42 11.73 12.51
N LYS A 140 4.30 11.90 13.22
CA LYS A 140 4.29 12.24 14.65
C LYS A 140 5.01 11.19 15.50
N HIS A 141 4.78 9.90 15.23
CA HIS A 141 5.52 8.83 15.90
C HIS A 141 7.03 8.90 15.62
N LEU A 142 7.45 9.27 14.40
CA LEU A 142 8.87 9.39 14.06
C LEU A 142 9.58 10.52 14.78
N GLU A 143 8.92 11.66 14.94
CA GLU A 143 9.45 12.80 15.68
C GLU A 143 9.71 12.41 17.13
N TYR A 144 8.75 11.75 17.78
CA TYR A 144 8.89 11.27 19.15
C TYR A 144 10.11 10.35 19.36
N PHE A 145 10.35 9.42 18.42
CA PHE A 145 11.53 8.54 18.48
C PHE A 145 12.85 9.27 18.24
N ARG A 146 12.86 10.28 17.36
CA ARG A 146 14.05 11.08 17.09
C ARG A 146 14.47 11.83 18.36
N ASP A 147 13.52 12.51 19.00
CA ASP A 147 13.78 13.31 20.20
C ASP A 147 14.26 12.41 21.36
N SER A 148 13.67 11.22 21.51
CA SER A 148 14.10 10.23 22.52
C SER A 148 15.53 9.72 22.31
N THR A 149 15.96 9.60 21.04
CA THR A 149 17.31 9.13 20.70
C THR A 149 18.37 10.20 21.01
N GLU A 150 18.06 11.47 20.73
CA GLU A 150 18.96 12.59 21.00
C GLU A 150 19.23 12.74 22.51
N LEU A 151 18.20 12.65 23.36
CA LEU A 151 18.37 12.67 24.83
C LEU A 151 19.27 11.54 25.34
N SER A 152 19.13 10.33 24.80
CA SER A 152 19.96 9.18 25.22
C SER A 152 21.42 9.33 24.80
N SER A 153 21.70 9.99 23.67
CA SER A 153 23.06 10.20 23.19
C SER A 153 23.80 11.30 23.97
N GLY A 154 23.10 12.36 24.38
CA GLY A 154 23.66 13.45 25.18
C GLY A 154 24.13 13.02 26.58
N SER A 155 23.44 12.08 27.24
CA SER A 155 23.83 11.60 28.57
C SER A 155 25.09 10.74 28.60
N ARG A 156 25.47 10.07 27.50
CA ARG A 156 26.69 9.25 27.45
C ARG A 156 27.98 10.05 27.35
N GLY A 157 27.91 11.33 26.94
CA GLY A 157 29.08 12.21 26.82
C GLY A 157 29.58 12.79 28.14
N GLN A 158 28.80 12.76 29.23
CA GLN A 158 29.15 13.43 30.49
C GLN A 158 29.75 12.51 31.58
N MET A 159 29.76 11.18 31.41
CA MET A 159 30.42 10.27 32.37
C MET A 159 31.93 10.08 32.12
N ALA A 160 32.51 10.70 31.08
CA ALA A 160 33.95 10.60 30.79
C ALA A 160 34.78 11.80 31.27
N SER A 161 34.18 12.80 31.93
CA SER A 161 34.91 13.99 32.38
C SER A 161 34.36 14.53 33.70
N ASN A 162 34.58 13.80 34.80
CA ASN A 162 34.65 14.42 36.12
C ASN A 162 35.38 13.50 37.11
N ASN A 163 36.70 13.64 37.12
CA ASN A 163 37.52 13.25 38.27
C ASN A 163 38.19 14.53 38.79
N SER A 164 37.45 15.36 39.55
CA SER A 164 37.97 16.50 40.35
C SER A 164 36.88 17.01 41.31
N ASN A 165 36.96 16.57 42.57
CA ASN A 165 36.55 17.21 43.83
C ASN A 165 35.12 17.73 44.06
N SER A 166 34.39 17.00 44.93
CA SER A 166 33.62 17.46 46.10
C SER A 166 32.80 18.78 46.02
N ALA A 167 31.47 18.67 46.07
CA ALA A 167 30.61 19.07 47.22
C ALA A 167 29.13 19.30 46.83
N GLN A 168 28.25 18.83 47.72
CA GLN A 168 26.82 19.16 47.91
C GLN A 168 25.85 19.04 46.72
N ILE A 169 25.15 17.90 46.70
CA ILE A 169 23.98 17.61 45.87
C ILE A 169 22.73 18.19 46.56
N LYS A 170 22.11 19.18 45.92
CA LYS A 170 20.74 19.64 46.19
C LYS A 170 19.85 19.10 45.07
N SER A 171 18.92 18.21 45.41
CA SER A 171 18.05 17.49 44.48
C SER A 171 17.09 18.41 43.72
N PRO A 172 17.02 18.34 42.38
CA PRO A 172 15.88 18.87 41.64
C PRO A 172 14.87 17.76 41.39
N SER A 173 13.84 17.74 42.21
CA SER A 173 12.56 17.09 41.93
C SER A 173 11.81 17.86 40.84
N SER A 174 11.58 17.24 39.68
CA SER A 174 10.39 17.38 38.83
C SER A 174 10.71 16.95 37.38
N ILE A 175 10.99 15.66 37.19
CA ILE A 175 10.75 15.06 35.87
C ILE A 175 9.23 14.93 35.76
N ARG A 176 8.63 15.84 35.00
CA ARG A 176 7.22 15.83 34.64
C ARG A 176 6.96 14.49 33.92
N CYS A 177 6.36 13.55 34.62
CA CYS A 177 6.01 12.24 34.09
C CYS A 177 5.08 12.46 32.90
N LEU A 178 5.50 11.98 31.73
CA LEU A 178 4.62 11.88 30.57
C LEU A 178 3.43 10.99 30.91
N ASP A 179 2.29 11.39 30.37
CA ASP A 179 1.01 10.71 30.47
C ASP A 179 1.15 9.19 30.14
N PRO A 180 0.92 8.28 31.12
CA PRO A 180 1.14 6.83 30.95
C PRO A 180 0.18 6.18 29.95
N SER A 181 -0.81 6.93 29.46
CA SER A 181 -1.77 6.47 28.45
C SER A 181 -1.16 6.12 27.08
N TYR A 182 0.09 6.52 26.80
CA TYR A 182 0.80 6.13 25.56
C TYR A 182 1.69 4.88 25.68
N GLN A 183 2.19 4.56 26.87
CA GLN A 183 3.22 3.51 27.06
C GLN A 183 2.64 2.12 27.35
N GLN A 184 1.41 2.04 27.87
CA GLN A 184 0.81 0.75 28.26
C GLN A 184 0.37 -0.15 27.09
N ASN A 185 0.54 0.30 25.84
CA ASN A 185 0.18 -0.45 24.64
C ASN A 185 1.36 -0.97 23.81
N ASP A 186 2.61 -0.81 24.25
CA ASP A 186 3.79 -1.24 23.47
C ASP A 186 3.97 -2.77 23.42
N CYS A 187 3.42 -3.54 24.38
CA CYS A 187 3.36 -5.02 24.30
C CYS A 187 2.44 -5.53 23.16
N GLY A 188 1.62 -4.67 22.55
CA GLY A 188 0.74 -5.04 21.43
C GLY A 188 1.42 -5.01 20.06
N VAL A 189 2.55 -4.29 19.91
CA VAL A 189 3.22 -4.08 18.62
C VAL A 189 4.06 -5.28 18.20
N GLU A 190 4.65 -6.01 19.15
CA GLU A 190 5.41 -7.24 18.85
C GLU A 190 4.50 -8.36 18.32
N ASN A 191 3.33 -8.57 18.92
CA ASN A 191 2.32 -9.54 18.42
C ASN A 191 1.72 -9.16 17.06
N PHE A 192 1.86 -7.90 16.64
CA PHE A 192 1.32 -7.38 15.38
C PHE A 192 2.26 -7.66 14.19
N LEU A 193 3.58 -7.65 14.40
CA LEU A 193 4.60 -7.94 13.38
C LEU A 193 4.61 -9.42 12.95
N ASP A 194 4.36 -10.33 13.88
CA ASP A 194 4.28 -11.77 13.57
C ASP A 194 3.09 -12.10 12.65
N SER A 195 1.99 -11.36 12.73
CA SER A 195 0.80 -11.58 11.87
C SER A 195 1.02 -11.14 10.41
N TYR A 196 1.88 -10.16 10.15
CA TYR A 196 2.23 -9.74 8.77
C TYR A 196 3.21 -10.73 8.13
N GLN A 197 4.13 -11.31 8.92
CA GLN A 197 5.11 -12.27 8.44
C GLN A 197 4.50 -13.65 8.12
N GLN A 198 3.39 -14.02 8.76
CA GLN A 198 2.65 -15.27 8.48
C GLN A 198 1.71 -15.20 7.26
N SER A 199 1.53 -14.03 6.64
CA SER A 199 0.59 -13.82 5.50
C SER A 199 1.25 -13.85 4.12
N GLY A 200 2.53 -14.25 4.02
CA GLY A 200 3.16 -14.55 2.73
C GLY A 200 2.65 -15.88 2.19
N PRO A 201 2.47 -16.05 0.85
CA PRO A 201 2.16 -17.35 0.30
C PRO A 201 3.33 -18.29 0.60
N ASN A 202 3.11 -19.24 1.51
CA ASN A 202 3.94 -20.45 1.62
C ASN A 202 3.76 -21.25 0.32
N LEU A 203 4.47 -20.85 -0.73
CA LEU A 203 4.75 -21.71 -1.87
C LEU A 203 5.70 -22.80 -1.35
N SER A 204 5.12 -23.85 -0.77
CA SER A 204 5.87 -25.09 -0.55
C SER A 204 6.25 -25.66 -1.91
N PRO A 205 7.50 -26.09 -2.10
CA PRO A 205 7.87 -26.81 -3.31
C PRO A 205 7.12 -28.15 -3.28
N SER A 206 6.18 -28.34 -4.21
CA SER A 206 5.55 -29.62 -4.47
C SER A 206 6.61 -30.58 -5.00
N HIS A 207 7.20 -31.36 -4.09
CA HIS A 207 7.91 -32.58 -4.43
C HIS A 207 6.88 -33.58 -4.94
N GLN A 208 6.89 -33.77 -6.26
CA GLN A 208 6.19 -34.83 -6.96
C GLN A 208 6.84 -36.15 -6.53
N ARG A 209 6.14 -36.93 -5.69
CA ARG A 209 6.48 -38.32 -5.40
C ARG A 209 5.23 -39.16 -5.65
N THR A 210 5.27 -39.90 -6.73
CA THR A 210 4.37 -41.01 -7.03
C THR A 210 4.65 -42.19 -6.09
N ASN A 211 3.66 -43.10 -6.01
CA ASN A 211 3.53 -44.34 -5.23
C ASN A 211 2.55 -44.14 -4.07
N SER A 212 1.27 -44.52 -4.22
CA SER A 212 0.78 -45.90 -4.14
C SER A 212 1.30 -46.58 -2.87
N ASP A 213 0.51 -46.52 -1.79
CA ASP A 213 -0.04 -47.72 -1.15
C ASP A 213 -0.95 -47.36 0.04
N LEU A 214 -2.06 -48.09 0.08
CA LEU A 214 -2.96 -48.28 1.21
C LEU A 214 -2.17 -48.69 2.48
N ILE A 215 -2.62 -48.27 3.65
CA ILE A 215 -3.05 -49.17 4.75
C ILE A 215 -3.61 -48.34 5.93
N LEU A 216 -4.78 -48.76 6.39
CA LEU A 216 -5.42 -48.43 7.66
C LEU A 216 -4.51 -48.77 8.85
N ASN A 217 -4.47 -47.94 9.91
CA ASN A 217 -4.66 -48.42 11.27
C ASN A 217 -4.86 -47.29 12.29
N LEU A 218 -5.92 -47.46 13.08
CA LEU A 218 -6.14 -46.89 14.41
C LEU A 218 -5.12 -47.47 15.40
N GLU A 219 -4.54 -46.65 16.27
CA GLU A 219 -4.65 -46.80 17.75
C GLU A 219 -3.97 -45.63 18.50
N PRO A 220 -4.47 -45.24 19.69
CA PRO A 220 -3.83 -44.29 20.60
C PRO A 220 -3.24 -45.00 21.84
N SER A 221 -2.03 -44.65 22.31
CA SER A 221 -1.66 -44.90 23.71
C SER A 221 -0.41 -44.17 24.21
N HIS A 222 -0.50 -43.83 25.49
CA HIS A 222 0.47 -43.26 26.43
C HIS A 222 1.98 -43.53 26.19
N ARG A 223 2.82 -42.51 26.48
CA ARG A 223 3.81 -42.64 27.58
C ARG A 223 4.37 -41.32 28.09
N ARG A 224 4.23 -41.18 29.41
CA ARG A 224 4.86 -40.22 30.32
C ARG A 224 6.24 -40.77 30.69
N THR A 225 7.31 -39.99 30.53
CA THR A 225 8.53 -40.17 31.35
C THR A 225 9.22 -38.84 31.61
N ASN A 226 9.28 -38.53 32.89
CA ASN A 226 10.07 -37.48 33.50
C ASN A 226 11.55 -37.62 33.12
N LYS A 227 12.21 -36.51 32.79
CA LYS A 227 13.64 -36.35 33.07
C LYS A 227 13.90 -34.96 33.61
N LEU A 228 13.74 -34.87 34.92
CA LEU A 228 14.33 -33.86 35.78
C LEU A 228 15.84 -34.10 35.76
N SER A 229 16.60 -33.13 35.28
CA SER A 229 18.04 -33.07 35.49
C SER A 229 18.39 -31.62 35.74
N GLN A 230 18.56 -31.32 37.03
CA GLN A 230 19.25 -30.15 37.52
C GLN A 230 20.69 -30.20 37.01
N LEU A 231 21.15 -29.12 36.38
CA LEU A 231 22.56 -28.73 36.48
C LEU A 231 22.66 -27.22 36.41
N SER A 232 22.82 -26.64 37.59
CA SER A 232 23.24 -25.27 37.84
C SER A 232 24.59 -24.99 37.16
N THR A 233 24.57 -24.13 36.15
CA THR A 233 25.77 -23.44 35.66
C THR A 233 25.44 -21.95 35.55
N PHE A 234 26.27 -21.13 36.20
CA PHE A 234 26.26 -19.68 36.31
C PHE A 234 25.57 -18.89 35.17
N PRO A 235 24.69 -17.90 35.46
CA PRO A 235 24.23 -16.94 34.47
C PRO A 235 25.33 -15.89 34.23
N GLY A 236 26.28 -16.23 33.37
CA GLY A 236 27.20 -15.25 32.80
C GLY A 236 26.44 -14.30 31.87
N ASN A 237 26.45 -13.01 32.23
CA ASN A 237 26.04 -11.84 31.44
C ASN A 237 26.05 -12.06 29.90
N ARG A 238 24.92 -12.49 29.34
CA ARG A 238 24.63 -12.49 27.90
C ARG A 238 23.19 -12.01 27.70
N SER A 239 22.95 -10.72 27.89
CA SER A 239 21.64 -10.08 27.66
C SER A 239 21.71 -8.85 26.74
N THR A 240 22.86 -8.51 26.17
CA THR A 240 23.02 -7.33 25.30
C THR A 240 22.78 -7.58 23.81
N SER A 241 22.57 -8.82 23.34
CA SER A 241 22.41 -9.10 21.89
C SER A 241 20.96 -9.13 21.38
N THR A 242 19.96 -9.09 22.26
CA THR A 242 18.54 -9.17 21.85
C THR A 242 17.99 -7.80 21.46
N PHE A 243 18.49 -6.72 22.09
CA PHE A 243 18.02 -5.35 21.85
C PHE A 243 18.38 -4.81 20.45
N THR A 244 19.51 -5.25 19.87
CA THR A 244 19.95 -4.81 18.53
C THR A 244 19.22 -5.47 17.37
N LYS A 245 18.55 -6.62 17.59
CA LYS A 245 17.73 -7.26 16.55
C LYS A 245 16.36 -6.59 16.40
N ASN A 246 15.78 -6.11 17.50
CA ASN A 246 14.44 -5.52 17.49
C ASN A 246 14.39 -4.17 16.76
N THR A 247 15.45 -3.35 16.87
CA THR A 247 15.57 -2.07 16.16
C THR A 247 15.59 -2.22 14.64
N ARG A 248 16.23 -3.27 14.10
CA ARG A 248 16.32 -3.48 12.65
C ARG A 248 14.96 -3.82 12.00
N ASN A 249 14.13 -4.60 12.69
CA ASN A 249 12.80 -4.97 12.19
C ASN A 249 11.84 -3.77 12.19
N TYR A 250 11.96 -2.91 13.20
CA TYR A 250 11.22 -1.66 13.28
C TYR A 250 11.55 -0.73 12.10
N ASP A 251 12.83 -0.54 11.78
CA ASP A 251 13.27 0.31 10.67
C ASP A 251 12.75 -0.15 9.30
N MET A 252 12.70 -1.47 9.06
CA MET A 252 12.14 -2.02 7.81
C MET A 252 10.65 -1.75 7.69
N THR A 253 9.91 -1.96 8.77
CA THR A 253 8.45 -1.77 8.81
C THR A 253 8.09 -0.30 8.65
N LYS A 254 8.83 0.57 9.33
CA LYS A 254 8.72 2.03 9.19
C LYS A 254 8.95 2.48 7.74
N ALA A 255 10.02 2.00 7.10
CA ALA A 255 10.30 2.33 5.72
C ALA A 255 9.19 1.85 4.76
N ALA A 256 8.64 0.66 5.00
CA ALA A 256 7.51 0.13 4.23
C ALA A 256 6.25 0.98 4.42
N ALA A 257 5.90 1.33 5.66
CA ALA A 257 4.74 2.16 5.96
C ALA A 257 4.82 3.54 5.31
N ILE A 258 5.99 4.20 5.37
CA ILE A 258 6.20 5.51 4.70
C ILE A 258 6.00 5.38 3.19
N ARG A 259 6.54 4.33 2.56
CA ARG A 259 6.35 4.09 1.11
C ARG A 259 4.89 3.88 0.75
N MET A 260 4.17 3.10 1.55
CA MET A 260 2.73 2.84 1.35
C MET A 260 1.90 4.13 1.46
N VAL A 261 2.21 4.97 2.45
CA VAL A 261 1.56 6.28 2.64
C VAL A 261 1.87 7.23 1.47
N LEU A 262 3.14 7.35 1.09
CA LEU A 262 3.55 8.20 -0.03
C LEU A 262 2.86 7.76 -1.32
N PHE A 263 2.77 6.46 -1.56
CA PHE A 263 2.06 5.89 -2.70
C PHE A 263 0.59 6.27 -2.71
N ALA A 264 -0.12 6.06 -1.59
CA ALA A 264 -1.54 6.39 -1.49
C ALA A 264 -1.78 7.90 -1.68
N SER A 265 -0.91 8.75 -1.11
CA SER A 265 -0.96 10.21 -1.29
C SER A 265 -0.73 10.63 -2.75
N LEU A 266 0.33 10.13 -3.38
CA LEU A 266 0.67 10.42 -4.78
C LEU A 266 -0.41 9.91 -5.74
N PHE A 267 -0.90 8.70 -5.53
CA PHE A 267 -1.99 8.11 -6.31
C PHE A 267 -3.23 9.02 -6.27
N ALA A 268 -3.58 9.51 -5.09
CA ALA A 268 -4.77 10.33 -4.95
C ALA A 268 -4.57 11.76 -5.52
N LEU A 269 -3.36 12.33 -5.39
CA LEU A 269 -3.00 13.59 -6.04
C LEU A 269 -3.08 13.47 -7.58
N VAL A 270 -2.56 12.38 -8.15
CA VAL A 270 -2.58 12.12 -9.59
C VAL A 270 -4.02 12.00 -10.10
N ASN A 271 -4.90 11.30 -9.37
CA ASN A 271 -6.33 11.21 -9.71
C ASN A 271 -7.04 12.57 -9.59
N LEU A 272 -6.70 13.36 -8.56
CA LEU A 272 -7.22 14.72 -8.41
C LEU A 272 -6.82 15.60 -9.61
N LEU A 273 -5.54 15.60 -9.99
CA LEU A 273 -5.05 16.36 -11.14
C LEU A 273 -5.71 15.92 -12.46
N ALA A 274 -5.88 14.60 -12.66
CA ALA A 274 -6.59 14.07 -13.82
C ALA A 274 -8.04 14.56 -13.88
N SER A 275 -8.73 14.59 -12.73
CA SER A 275 -10.11 15.04 -12.63
C SER A 275 -10.25 16.53 -12.91
N VAL A 276 -9.35 17.37 -12.38
CA VAL A 276 -9.34 18.82 -12.61
C VAL A 276 -9.15 19.13 -14.10
N GLY A 277 -8.22 18.43 -14.77
CA GLY A 277 -8.03 18.59 -16.20
C GLY A 277 -9.29 18.27 -17.03
N ALA A 278 -10.03 17.21 -16.65
CA ALA A 278 -11.28 16.86 -17.31
C ALA A 278 -12.39 17.90 -17.06
N VAL A 279 -12.52 18.39 -15.82
CA VAL A 279 -13.52 19.41 -15.46
C VAL A 279 -13.26 20.73 -16.21
N ILE A 280 -12.02 21.20 -16.23
CA ILE A 280 -11.64 22.43 -16.96
C ILE A 280 -11.94 22.28 -18.46
N GLY A 281 -11.63 21.11 -19.05
CA GLY A 281 -11.93 20.85 -20.46
C GLY A 281 -13.42 20.95 -20.79
N ILE A 282 -14.30 20.53 -19.88
CA ILE A 282 -15.75 20.61 -20.06
C ILE A 282 -16.25 22.04 -19.90
N ILE A 283 -15.77 22.77 -18.89
CA ILE A 283 -16.17 24.17 -18.63
C ILE A 283 -15.84 25.05 -19.84
N ASN A 284 -14.69 24.83 -20.47
CA ASN A 284 -14.25 25.64 -21.61
C ASN A 284 -14.94 25.27 -22.93
N GLY A 285 -15.81 24.25 -22.96
CA GLY A 285 -16.54 23.83 -24.16
C GLY A 285 -15.64 23.32 -25.29
N HIS A 286 -14.35 23.07 -25.04
CA HIS A 286 -13.43 22.63 -26.07
C HIS A 286 -13.73 21.17 -26.45
N PRO A 287 -13.80 20.86 -27.76
CA PRO A 287 -13.91 19.48 -28.20
C PRO A 287 -12.69 18.70 -27.68
N ILE A 288 -12.95 17.56 -27.06
CA ILE A 288 -11.90 16.76 -26.43
C ILE A 288 -10.91 16.33 -27.53
N PRO A 289 -9.61 16.65 -27.41
CA PRO A 289 -8.64 16.30 -28.43
C PRO A 289 -8.60 14.78 -28.61
N THR A 290 -8.57 14.31 -29.84
CA THR A 290 -8.45 12.88 -30.18
C THR A 290 -7.02 12.35 -29.98
N GLY A 291 -6.07 13.25 -29.74
CA GLY A 291 -4.67 12.93 -29.41
C GLY A 291 -4.45 12.49 -27.96
N VAL A 292 -3.17 12.40 -27.60
CA VAL A 292 -2.73 12.05 -26.24
C VAL A 292 -3.22 13.13 -25.27
N THR A 293 -3.98 12.70 -24.28
CA THR A 293 -4.56 13.53 -23.24
C THR A 293 -3.76 13.48 -21.95
N VAL A 294 -3.97 14.47 -21.07
CA VAL A 294 -3.38 14.51 -19.72
C VAL A 294 -3.72 13.24 -18.93
N THR A 295 -4.91 12.67 -19.14
CA THR A 295 -5.31 11.40 -18.53
C THR A 295 -4.43 10.23 -18.94
N ASP A 296 -3.93 10.22 -20.18
CA ASP A 296 -3.04 9.16 -20.68
C ASP A 296 -1.65 9.28 -20.03
N TRP A 297 -1.15 10.51 -19.90
CA TRP A 297 0.08 10.79 -19.15
C TRP A 297 -0.05 10.39 -17.68
N VAL A 298 -1.16 10.75 -17.04
CA VAL A 298 -1.47 10.36 -15.65
C VAL A 298 -1.44 8.84 -15.50
N GLY A 299 -2.08 8.09 -16.40
CA GLY A 299 -2.02 6.62 -16.38
C GLY A 299 -0.60 6.07 -16.49
N GLY A 300 0.21 6.62 -17.40
CA GLY A 300 1.63 6.27 -17.54
C GLY A 300 2.46 6.58 -16.29
N PHE A 301 2.32 7.80 -15.75
CA PHE A 301 2.99 8.23 -14.53
C PHE A 301 2.58 7.37 -13.32
N GLN A 302 1.31 6.98 -13.23
CA GLN A 302 0.80 6.12 -12.17
C GLN A 302 1.45 4.73 -12.21
N GLY A 303 1.67 4.16 -13.40
CA GLY A 303 2.43 2.93 -13.56
C GLY A 303 3.89 3.06 -13.11
N ILE A 304 4.56 4.15 -13.49
CA ILE A 304 5.92 4.47 -13.06
C ILE A 304 6.00 4.62 -11.54
N LEU A 305 5.02 5.30 -10.93
CA LEU A 305 4.95 5.47 -9.47
C LEU A 305 4.82 4.13 -8.74
N ILE A 306 4.05 3.18 -9.26
CA ILE A 306 3.96 1.83 -8.69
C ILE A 306 5.31 1.13 -8.73
N ILE A 307 6.01 1.20 -9.86
CA ILE A 307 7.34 0.61 -10.02
C ILE A 307 8.34 1.27 -9.07
N ILE A 308 8.28 2.60 -8.91
CA ILE A 308 9.15 3.34 -7.98
C ILE A 308 8.85 2.97 -6.53
N VAL A 309 7.58 2.86 -6.13
CA VAL A 309 7.26 2.57 -4.73
C VAL A 309 7.57 1.12 -4.38
N PHE A 310 7.13 0.17 -5.21
CA PHE A 310 7.17 -1.26 -4.90
C PHE A 310 8.38 -1.97 -5.49
N GLY A 311 8.89 -1.53 -6.63
CA GLY A 311 10.02 -2.15 -7.32
C GLY A 311 11.39 -1.72 -6.80
N LEU A 312 11.48 -0.63 -6.03
CA LEU A 312 12.77 -0.13 -5.57
C LEU A 312 13.32 -0.92 -4.37
N PRO A 313 14.48 -1.58 -4.51
CA PRO A 313 15.09 -2.30 -3.41
C PRO A 313 15.47 -1.35 -2.28
N ASN A 314 15.46 -1.82 -1.03
CA ASN A 314 15.75 -1.03 0.17
C ASN A 314 17.09 -0.27 0.13
N ASN A 315 17.99 -0.64 -0.79
CA ASN A 315 19.29 0.01 -1.00
C ASN A 315 19.27 1.16 -2.02
N TRP A 316 18.10 1.68 -2.44
CA TRP A 316 18.01 2.74 -3.45
C TRP A 316 18.84 3.99 -3.11
N LYS A 317 19.01 4.33 -1.83
CA LYS A 317 19.91 5.42 -1.41
C LYS A 317 21.36 5.21 -1.90
N ARG A 318 21.86 3.97 -1.94
CA ARG A 318 23.18 3.66 -2.52
C ARG A 318 23.18 3.76 -4.03
N PHE A 319 22.06 3.44 -4.69
CA PHE A 319 21.93 3.53 -6.13
C PHE A 319 21.88 4.98 -6.62
N LEU A 320 21.01 5.82 -6.04
CA LEU A 320 20.95 7.26 -6.35
C LEU A 320 22.29 7.95 -6.10
N ARG A 321 22.96 7.64 -4.99
CA ARG A 321 24.26 8.23 -4.65
C ARG A 321 25.35 7.82 -5.65
N LYS A 322 25.24 6.65 -6.29
CA LYS A 322 26.14 6.24 -7.39
C LYS A 322 25.78 6.90 -8.72
N SER A 323 24.50 7.17 -8.97
CA SER A 323 24.03 7.76 -10.24
C SER A 323 24.23 9.27 -10.32
N LEU A 324 24.31 9.97 -9.19
CA LEU A 324 24.54 11.43 -9.12
C LEU A 324 26.03 11.83 -9.10
N VAL A 325 26.94 10.85 -9.05
CA VAL A 325 28.40 11.06 -8.99
C VAL A 325 29.06 10.77 -10.36
N LYS A 326 28.28 10.56 -11.40
CA LYS A 326 28.71 10.48 -12.80
C LYS A 326 28.14 11.65 -13.57
#